data_AF-A0A7I8EBD2-F1
#
_entry.id   AF-A0A7I8EBD2-F1
#
_cell.length_a   1.000
_cell.length_b   1.000
_cell.length_c   1.000
_cell.angle_alpha   90.00
_cell.angle_beta   90.00
_cell.angle_gamma   90.00
#
_symmetry.space_group_name_H-M   'P 1'
#
loop_
_entity.id
_entity.type
_entity.pdbx_description
1 polymer ?
#
loop_
_entity_poly.entity_id
_entity_poly.type
_entity_poly.pdbx_seq_one_letter_code
_entity_poly.pdbx_strand_id
1 'polypeptide(L)'
;MPAFPPSFALHIDNFNALANTLSDLEAGTPRQWYWLEIAATQANSPGNRASRILDKLGPAWTWPWLKRSALPGVGLYASTLDPAWAAVRDKAAGGALYVAVTPALLAGLGLLPASQSFAAWLILLLGLLVAPWRIPAIPAPTAPDLPGPEECTGLTGLLLASGSSPQHALGLVAGLRTDPDLAWPALLQALPALAPPPPSRWQLGRLCAAGWLAGTLPAALLISLLPAPWGLLAAALASCGLIARLDGRRAALVAAGCTLLLYALGALAHRF
;
A
#
# COMPACT_ATOMS: atom_id res chain seq x y z
N MET A 1 -14.79 -0.36 9.78
CA MET A 1 -13.90 0.57 9.05
C MET A 1 -13.34 1.59 10.03
N PRO A 2 -12.03 1.63 10.33
CA PRO A 2 -11.50 2.68 11.19
C PRO A 2 -11.36 3.99 10.40
N ALA A 3 -12.00 5.05 10.90
CA ALA A 3 -11.82 6.40 10.39
C ALA A 3 -10.39 6.87 10.67
N PHE A 4 -9.71 7.35 9.63
CA PHE A 4 -8.38 7.96 9.73
C PHE A 4 -8.48 9.36 10.35
N PRO A 5 -7.46 9.82 11.11
CA PRO A 5 -7.45 11.19 11.64
C PRO A 5 -7.39 12.24 10.50
N PRO A 6 -8.16 13.34 10.59
CA PRO A 6 -8.36 14.30 9.49
C PRO A 6 -7.32 15.45 9.48
N SER A 7 -6.03 15.16 9.27
CA SER A 7 -5.02 16.25 9.22
C SER A 7 -3.92 16.12 8.16
N PHE A 8 -4.10 15.23 7.18
CA PHE A 8 -3.37 15.26 5.90
C PHE A 8 -4.31 14.89 4.75
N ALA A 9 -5.53 15.43 4.79
CA ALA A 9 -6.39 15.43 3.62
C ALA A 9 -5.74 16.38 2.60
N LEU A 10 -4.90 15.85 1.72
CA LEU A 10 -4.78 16.43 0.38
C LEU A 10 -6.23 16.56 -0.08
N HIS A 11 -6.75 17.78 -0.25
CA HIS A 11 -8.00 17.99 -0.96
C HIS A 11 -7.80 17.33 -2.33
N ILE A 12 -8.39 16.15 -2.52
CA ILE A 12 -8.32 15.41 -3.77
C ILE A 12 -9.54 15.80 -4.60
N ASP A 13 -9.73 17.11 -4.81
CA ASP A 13 -10.78 17.61 -5.69
C ASP A 13 -10.32 17.60 -7.16
N ASN A 14 -9.06 17.23 -7.41
CA ASN A 14 -8.41 17.32 -8.73
C ASN A 14 -8.29 15.94 -9.39
N PHE A 15 -9.42 15.26 -9.53
CA PHE A 15 -9.48 13.93 -10.14
C PHE A 15 -9.02 13.94 -11.61
N ASN A 16 -9.34 15.01 -12.35
CA ASN A 16 -9.00 15.15 -13.77
C ASN A 16 -7.48 15.13 -13.99
N ALA A 17 -6.72 15.83 -13.14
CA ALA A 17 -5.26 15.84 -13.22
C ALA A 17 -4.63 14.47 -12.93
N LEU A 18 -5.22 13.68 -12.03
CA LEU A 18 -4.77 12.32 -11.75
C LEU A 18 -5.08 11.37 -12.91
N ALA A 19 -6.30 11.44 -13.46
CA ALA A 19 -6.71 10.64 -14.60
C ALA A 19 -5.86 10.93 -15.85
N ASN A 20 -5.56 12.20 -16.14
CA ASN A 20 -4.67 12.58 -17.24
C ASN A 20 -3.25 12.03 -17.05
N THR A 21 -2.67 12.14 -15.85
CA THR A 21 -1.35 11.55 -15.57
C THR A 21 -1.36 10.02 -15.69
N LEU A 22 -2.44 9.35 -15.28
CA LEU A 22 -2.59 7.90 -15.47
C LEU A 22 -2.71 7.54 -16.96
N SER A 23 -3.44 8.33 -17.74
CA SER A 23 -3.49 8.19 -19.20
C SER A 23 -2.09 8.30 -19.82
N ASP A 24 -1.33 9.33 -19.44
CA ASP A 24 0.03 9.56 -19.97
C ASP A 24 0.98 8.40 -19.63
N LEU A 25 0.89 7.87 -18.40
CA LEU A 25 1.67 6.71 -17.97
C LEU A 25 1.27 5.41 -18.70
N GLU A 26 0.04 5.32 -19.18
CA GLU A 26 -0.51 4.15 -19.87
C GLU A 26 -0.55 4.33 -21.40
N ALA A 27 0.16 5.34 -21.93
CA ALA A 27 0.15 5.66 -23.35
C ALA A 27 0.48 4.46 -24.25
N GLY A 28 -0.32 4.27 -25.30
CA GLY A 28 -0.21 3.14 -26.22
C GLY A 28 -0.86 1.84 -25.71
N THR A 29 -1.57 1.87 -24.57
CA THR A 29 -2.34 0.74 -24.07
C THR A 29 -3.86 1.00 -24.14
N PRO A 30 -4.71 -0.05 -24.12
CA PRO A 30 -6.16 0.12 -24.02
C PRO A 30 -6.60 0.91 -22.78
N ARG A 31 -5.80 0.91 -21.71
CA ARG A 31 -6.06 1.67 -20.48
C ARG A 31 -5.90 3.18 -20.65
N GLN A 32 -5.12 3.64 -21.64
CA GLN A 32 -5.00 5.07 -21.95
C GLN A 32 -6.37 5.67 -22.26
N TRP A 33 -7.12 5.01 -23.14
CA TRP A 33 -8.45 5.46 -23.55
C TRP A 33 -9.42 5.51 -22.38
N TYR A 34 -9.39 4.48 -21.54
CA TYR A 34 -10.17 4.43 -20.31
C TYR A 34 -9.90 5.63 -19.39
N TRP A 35 -8.62 6.00 -19.19
CA TRP A 35 -8.26 7.12 -18.34
C TRP A 35 -8.59 8.49 -18.95
N LEU A 36 -8.45 8.64 -20.27
CA LEU A 36 -8.88 9.86 -20.98
C LEU A 36 -10.39 10.07 -20.89
N GLU A 37 -11.17 9.00 -20.96
CA GLU A 37 -12.63 9.05 -20.81
C GLU A 37 -13.01 9.52 -19.38
N ILE A 38 -12.36 9.00 -18.35
CA ILE A 38 -12.55 9.46 -16.96
C ILE A 38 -12.10 10.91 -16.78
N ALA A 39 -11.03 11.34 -17.44
CA ALA A 39 -10.58 12.73 -17.37
C ALA A 39 -11.58 13.69 -18.04
N ALA A 40 -12.17 13.28 -19.16
CA ALA A 40 -13.12 14.09 -19.93
C ALA A 40 -14.44 14.36 -19.18
N THR A 41 -14.86 13.46 -18.28
CA THR A 41 -16.09 13.62 -17.49
C THR A 41 -15.93 14.51 -16.25
N GLN A 42 -14.71 14.97 -15.97
CA GLN A 42 -14.39 15.69 -14.75
C GLN A 42 -13.97 17.13 -15.02
N ALA A 43 -14.35 18.04 -14.11
CA ALA A 43 -13.98 19.45 -14.21
C ALA A 43 -12.46 19.63 -14.29
N ASN A 44 -12.02 20.41 -15.28
CA ASN A 44 -10.61 20.74 -15.47
C ASN A 44 -10.04 21.36 -14.19
N SER A 45 -9.07 20.67 -13.61
CA SER A 45 -8.48 21.04 -12.33
C SER A 45 -6.96 21.10 -12.47
N PRO A 46 -6.30 22.14 -11.94
CA PRO A 46 -4.84 22.26 -12.04
C PRO A 46 -4.13 21.11 -11.33
N GLY A 47 -2.97 20.71 -11.85
CA GLY A 47 -2.19 19.59 -11.32
C GLY A 47 -1.81 19.74 -9.84
N ASN A 48 -1.96 18.66 -9.07
CA ASN A 48 -1.67 18.60 -7.63
C ASN A 48 -0.31 17.91 -7.36
N ARG A 49 0.24 18.05 -6.15
CA ARG A 49 1.35 17.24 -5.62
C ARG A 49 1.11 15.74 -5.83
N ALA A 50 -0.13 15.27 -5.72
CA ALA A 50 -0.47 13.86 -5.94
C ALA A 50 -0.14 13.40 -7.37
N SER A 51 -0.50 14.18 -8.41
CA SER A 51 -0.18 13.83 -9.80
C SER A 51 1.32 13.90 -10.09
N ARG A 52 2.05 14.86 -9.49
CA ARG A 52 3.53 14.91 -9.60
C ARG A 52 4.23 13.70 -8.97
N ILE A 53 3.70 13.17 -7.87
CA ILE A 53 4.28 11.99 -7.22
C ILE A 53 3.94 10.74 -8.02
N LEU A 54 2.73 10.67 -8.57
CA LEU A 54 2.31 9.61 -9.49
C LEU A 54 3.19 9.56 -10.73
N ASP A 55 3.44 10.70 -11.38
CA ASP A 55 4.31 10.80 -12.57
C ASP A 55 5.73 10.26 -12.29
N LYS A 56 6.30 10.59 -11.12
CA LYS A 56 7.68 10.19 -10.78
C LYS A 56 7.83 8.76 -10.26
N LEU A 57 6.88 8.28 -9.46
CA LEU A 57 7.00 7.00 -8.75
C LEU A 57 6.10 5.91 -9.32
N GLY A 58 5.12 6.28 -10.15
CA GLY A 58 4.14 5.38 -10.73
C GLY A 58 3.00 4.99 -9.78
N PRO A 59 2.03 4.21 -10.30
CA PRO A 59 0.81 3.84 -9.59
C PRO A 59 1.08 2.94 -8.38
N ALA A 60 2.10 2.07 -8.46
CA ALA A 60 2.45 1.16 -7.37
C ALA A 60 2.84 1.89 -6.08
N TRP A 61 3.55 3.02 -6.15
CA TRP A 61 3.96 3.79 -4.97
C TRP A 61 2.88 4.72 -4.43
N THR A 62 1.94 5.12 -5.28
CA THR A 62 0.88 6.06 -4.95
C THR A 62 -0.45 5.38 -4.64
N TRP A 63 -0.49 4.04 -4.70
CA TRP A 63 -1.70 3.25 -4.50
C TRP A 63 -2.53 3.60 -3.25
N PRO A 64 -1.97 3.79 -2.04
CA PRO A 64 -2.79 4.12 -0.87
C PRO A 64 -3.47 5.49 -0.98
N TRP A 65 -2.94 6.39 -1.82
CA TRP A 65 -3.54 7.69 -2.09
C TRP A 65 -4.57 7.59 -3.21
N LEU A 66 -4.26 6.86 -4.29
CA LEU A 66 -5.21 6.57 -5.36
C LEU A 66 -6.46 5.85 -4.83
N LYS A 67 -6.28 4.84 -3.96
CA LYS A 67 -7.39 4.13 -3.34
C LYS A 67 -8.27 5.03 -2.47
N ARG A 68 -7.69 6.06 -1.84
CA ARG A 68 -8.42 7.05 -1.03
C ARG A 68 -9.07 8.14 -1.85
N SER A 69 -8.60 8.39 -3.08
CA SER A 69 -9.21 9.40 -3.94
C SER A 69 -10.59 8.98 -4.43
N ALA A 70 -10.98 7.70 -4.32
CA ALA A 70 -12.25 7.19 -4.85
C ALA A 70 -12.45 7.58 -6.33
N LEU A 71 -11.33 7.69 -7.08
CA LEU A 71 -11.37 8.08 -8.47
C LEU A 71 -11.97 6.90 -9.26
N PRO A 72 -13.01 7.12 -10.09
CA PRO A 72 -13.66 6.06 -10.85
C PRO A 72 -12.62 5.26 -11.64
N GLY A 73 -12.65 3.94 -11.56
CA GLY A 73 -11.69 3.10 -12.29
C GLY A 73 -10.34 2.85 -11.63
N VAL A 74 -10.04 3.47 -10.49
CA VAL A 74 -8.86 3.08 -9.68
C VAL A 74 -8.94 1.60 -9.29
N GLY A 75 -10.16 1.05 -9.22
CA GLY A 75 -10.41 -0.36 -9.02
C GLY A 75 -9.60 -1.26 -9.96
N LEU A 76 -9.35 -0.85 -11.22
CA LEU A 76 -8.51 -1.60 -12.18
C LEU A 76 -7.20 -2.12 -11.58
N TYR A 77 -6.60 -1.33 -10.69
CA TYR A 77 -5.31 -1.62 -10.09
C TYR A 77 -5.43 -2.30 -8.73
N ALA A 78 -6.62 -2.39 -8.14
CA ALA A 78 -6.81 -3.00 -6.82
C ALA A 78 -6.38 -4.46 -6.82
N SER A 79 -6.74 -5.19 -7.86
CA SER A 79 -6.47 -6.61 -7.99
C SER A 79 -4.96 -6.94 -8.03
N THR A 80 -4.13 -6.01 -8.51
CA THR A 80 -2.68 -6.18 -8.62
C THR A 80 -1.90 -5.49 -7.49
N LEU A 81 -2.38 -4.33 -7.03
CA LEU A 81 -1.67 -3.48 -6.07
C LEU A 81 -2.11 -3.72 -4.61
N ASP A 82 -3.34 -4.18 -4.34
CA ASP A 82 -3.75 -4.50 -2.96
C ASP A 82 -2.90 -5.61 -2.33
N PRO A 83 -2.63 -6.75 -3.01
CA PRO A 83 -1.76 -7.77 -2.42
C PRO A 83 -0.33 -7.28 -2.22
N ALA A 84 0.18 -6.45 -3.15
CA ALA A 84 1.50 -5.83 -3.02
C ALA A 84 1.57 -4.94 -1.78
N TRP A 85 0.56 -4.11 -1.54
CA TRP A 85 0.52 -3.22 -0.38
C TRP A 85 0.18 -3.93 0.93
N ALA A 86 -0.55 -5.04 0.89
CA ALA A 86 -0.68 -5.93 2.05
C ALA A 86 0.70 -6.45 2.47
N ALA A 87 1.52 -6.92 1.52
CA ALA A 87 2.88 -7.35 1.81
C ALA A 87 3.75 -6.24 2.39
N VAL A 88 3.67 -5.01 1.84
CA VAL A 88 4.39 -3.83 2.37
C VAL A 88 3.98 -3.54 3.81
N ARG A 89 2.67 -3.57 4.08
CA ARG A 89 2.12 -3.39 5.43
C ARG A 89 2.66 -4.44 6.39
N ASP A 90 2.66 -5.70 5.99
CA ASP A 90 3.17 -6.80 6.81
C ASP A 90 4.67 -6.63 7.11
N LYS A 91 5.47 -6.16 6.15
CA LYS A 91 6.89 -5.84 6.39
C LYS A 91 7.05 -4.69 7.39
N ALA A 92 6.22 -3.65 7.29
CA ALA A 92 6.25 -2.52 8.20
C ALA A 92 5.86 -2.91 9.62
N ALA A 93 4.75 -3.65 9.78
CA ALA A 93 4.28 -4.13 11.08
C ALA A 93 5.29 -5.12 11.71
N GLY A 94 5.83 -6.06 10.92
CA GLY A 94 6.87 -6.97 11.36
C GLY A 94 8.14 -6.24 11.80
N GLY A 95 8.62 -5.28 11.00
CA GLY A 95 9.77 -4.45 11.36
C GLY A 95 9.57 -3.68 12.66
N ALA A 96 8.40 -3.04 12.83
CA ALA A 96 8.04 -2.33 14.06
C ALA A 96 8.03 -3.25 15.28
N LEU A 97 7.52 -4.48 15.14
CA LEU A 97 7.52 -5.48 16.19
C LEU A 97 8.95 -5.90 16.58
N TYR A 98 9.80 -6.23 15.60
CA TYR A 98 11.18 -6.65 15.86
C TYR A 98 11.99 -5.57 16.59
N VAL A 99 11.87 -4.32 16.15
CA VAL A 99 12.56 -3.18 16.76
C VAL A 99 11.98 -2.78 18.13
N ALA A 100 10.72 -3.11 18.43
CA ALA A 100 10.19 -2.94 19.78
C ALA A 100 10.66 -4.04 20.73
N VAL A 101 10.63 -5.29 20.28
CA VAL A 101 10.83 -6.47 21.11
C VAL A 101 12.32 -6.74 21.40
N THR A 102 13.20 -6.65 20.40
CA THR A 102 14.62 -7.00 20.60
C THR A 102 15.31 -6.06 21.59
N PRO A 103 15.21 -4.72 21.48
CA PRO A 103 15.78 -3.82 22.48
C PRO A 103 15.17 -4.01 23.87
N ALA A 104 13.88 -4.33 23.97
CA ALA A 104 13.22 -4.65 25.24
C ALA A 104 13.81 -5.90 25.89
N LEU A 105 14.05 -6.98 25.14
CA LEU A 105 14.73 -8.16 25.64
C LEU A 105 16.15 -7.84 26.15
N LEU A 106 16.93 -7.10 25.35
CA LEU A 106 18.29 -6.70 25.72
C LEU A 106 18.32 -5.81 26.98
N ALA A 107 17.35 -4.91 27.10
CA ALA A 107 17.17 -4.10 28.31
C ALA A 107 16.79 -4.95 29.53
N GLY A 108 15.94 -5.96 29.35
CA GLY A 108 15.63 -6.95 30.39
C GLY A 108 16.90 -7.68 30.86
N LEU A 109 17.77 -8.07 29.94
CA LEU A 109 19.07 -8.70 30.24
C LEU A 109 20.11 -7.77 30.90
N GLY A 110 19.75 -6.50 31.19
CA GLY A 110 20.66 -5.53 31.80
C GLY A 110 21.73 -5.00 30.85
N LEU A 111 21.59 -5.18 29.54
CA LEU A 111 22.58 -4.71 28.58
C LEU A 111 22.51 -3.19 28.41
N LEU A 112 23.67 -2.61 28.09
CA LEU A 112 23.85 -1.16 27.94
C LEU A 112 22.92 -0.59 26.86
N PRO A 113 22.44 0.66 27.02
CA PRO A 113 21.64 1.35 26.00
C PRO A 113 22.30 1.39 24.61
N ALA A 114 23.63 1.44 24.55
CA ALA A 114 24.40 1.39 23.31
C ALA A 114 24.21 0.05 22.57
N SER A 115 24.13 -1.07 23.29
CA SER A 115 23.86 -2.38 22.68
C SER A 115 22.44 -2.48 22.14
N GLN A 116 21.48 -1.87 22.86
CA GLN A 116 20.08 -1.81 22.45
C GLN A 116 19.91 -1.00 21.15
N SER A 117 20.55 0.17 21.07
CA SER A 117 20.53 1.01 19.87
C SER A 117 21.24 0.33 18.70
N PHE A 118 22.41 -0.26 18.94
CA PHE A 118 23.14 -1.05 17.94
C PHE A 118 22.28 -2.18 17.36
N ALA A 119 21.58 -2.95 18.21
CA ALA A 119 20.69 -4.01 17.76
C ALA A 119 19.51 -3.48 16.94
N ALA A 120 18.92 -2.34 17.31
CA ALA A 120 17.84 -1.72 16.55
C ALA A 120 18.30 -1.31 15.13
N TRP A 121 19.48 -0.70 15.02
CA TRP A 121 20.09 -0.36 13.72
C TRP A 121 20.47 -1.60 12.92
N LEU A 122 20.97 -2.65 13.57
CA LEU A 122 21.29 -3.91 12.91
C LEU A 122 20.04 -4.57 12.31
N ILE A 123 18.92 -4.59 13.05
CA ILE A 123 17.63 -5.08 12.55
C ILE A 123 17.20 -4.27 11.33
N LEU A 124 17.27 -2.94 11.40
CA LEU A 124 16.96 -2.07 10.27
C LEU A 124 17.78 -2.44 9.02
N LEU A 125 19.10 -2.52 9.15
CA LEU A 125 20.02 -2.78 8.04
C LEU A 125 19.88 -4.21 7.47
N LEU A 126 19.83 -5.22 8.34
CA LEU A 126 19.68 -6.61 7.90
C LEU A 126 18.33 -6.83 7.22
N GLY A 127 17.26 -6.26 7.75
CA GLY A 127 15.96 -6.38 7.13
C GLY A 127 15.85 -5.58 5.82
N LEU A 128 16.59 -4.49 5.64
CA LEU A 128 16.71 -3.82 4.34
C LEU A 128 17.36 -4.71 3.28
N LEU A 129 18.34 -5.53 3.68
CA LEU A 129 18.97 -6.49 2.78
C LEU A 129 18.05 -7.66 2.45
N VAL A 130 17.22 -8.13 3.41
CA VAL A 130 16.40 -9.34 3.27
C VAL A 130 14.99 -9.07 2.73
N ALA A 131 14.37 -7.94 3.09
CA ALA A 131 12.99 -7.62 2.71
C ALA A 131 12.75 -7.64 1.19
N PRO A 132 13.67 -7.17 0.32
CA PRO A 132 13.53 -7.26 -1.12
C PRO A 132 13.52 -8.69 -1.68
N TRP A 133 14.07 -9.67 -0.96
CA TRP A 133 14.15 -11.06 -1.42
C TRP A 133 12.95 -11.90 -0.99
N ARG A 134 12.26 -11.48 0.08
CA ARG A 134 11.05 -12.17 0.58
C ARG A 134 9.79 -11.55 -0.02
N ILE A 135 9.71 -11.56 -1.35
CA ILE A 135 8.56 -11.13 -2.14
C ILE A 135 7.53 -12.27 -2.13
N PRO A 136 6.32 -12.07 -1.58
CA PRO A 136 5.27 -13.08 -1.65
C PRO A 136 4.81 -13.30 -3.09
N ALA A 137 4.31 -14.49 -3.38
CA ALA A 137 3.57 -14.73 -4.61
C ALA A 137 2.32 -13.83 -4.62
N ILE A 138 2.12 -13.07 -5.69
CA ILE A 138 0.95 -12.21 -5.84
C ILE A 138 -0.25 -13.14 -6.15
N PRO A 139 -1.30 -13.19 -5.31
CA PRO A 139 -2.49 -13.96 -5.59
C PRO A 139 -3.23 -13.42 -6.83
N ALA A 140 -4.05 -14.28 -7.45
CA ALA A 140 -4.81 -13.94 -8.65
C ALA A 140 -5.79 -12.77 -8.38
N PRO A 141 -6.03 -11.91 -9.38
CA PRO A 141 -6.80 -10.69 -9.24
C PRO A 141 -8.28 -10.93 -8.87
N THR A 142 -8.83 -10.13 -7.94
CA THR A 142 -10.26 -10.03 -7.61
C THR A 142 -10.90 -8.75 -8.19
N ALA A 143 -12.20 -8.81 -8.51
CA ALA A 143 -12.93 -7.81 -9.29
C ALA A 143 -13.04 -6.40 -8.63
N PRO A 144 -12.96 -5.29 -9.40
CA PRO A 144 -13.17 -3.91 -8.96
C PRO A 144 -14.40 -3.16 -9.56
N ASP A 145 -14.68 -2.00 -8.95
CA ASP A 145 -15.71 -1.02 -9.31
C ASP A 145 -15.41 -0.05 -10.51
N LEU A 146 -16.45 0.13 -11.35
CA LEU A 146 -16.92 1.22 -12.25
C LEU A 146 -16.21 1.60 -13.59
N PRO A 147 -17.03 1.92 -14.62
CA PRO A 147 -17.12 3.25 -15.29
C PRO A 147 -18.58 3.78 -15.48
N GLY A 148 -18.75 5.07 -15.77
CA GLY A 148 -19.98 5.86 -15.95
C GLY A 148 -20.57 6.01 -17.38
N PRO A 149 -21.62 6.84 -17.57
CA PRO A 149 -22.63 6.74 -18.64
C PRO A 149 -22.23 7.04 -20.09
N GLU A 150 -21.18 7.84 -20.32
CA GLU A 150 -20.72 8.26 -21.68
C GLU A 150 -19.43 7.51 -22.12
N GLU A 151 -18.94 6.62 -21.25
CA GLU A 151 -17.66 5.90 -21.30
C GLU A 151 -17.77 4.55 -22.06
N CYS A 152 -18.83 4.44 -22.85
CA CYS A 152 -19.26 3.17 -23.45
C CYS A 152 -18.74 3.00 -24.88
N THR A 153 -18.39 4.09 -25.58
CA THR A 153 -18.14 4.04 -27.02
C THR A 153 -16.74 3.52 -27.35
N GLY A 154 -15.70 3.98 -26.65
CA GLY A 154 -14.32 3.49 -26.80
C GLY A 154 -14.18 2.04 -26.33
N LEU A 155 -14.76 1.72 -25.17
CA LEU A 155 -14.81 0.37 -24.62
C LEU A 155 -15.59 -0.61 -25.53
N THR A 156 -16.74 -0.17 -26.08
CA THR A 156 -17.47 -0.96 -27.10
C THR A 156 -16.63 -1.14 -28.36
N GLY A 157 -15.93 -0.10 -28.82
CA GLY A 157 -15.02 -0.20 -29.97
C GLY A 157 -13.90 -1.21 -29.76
N LEU A 158 -13.28 -1.22 -28.58
CA LEU A 158 -12.26 -2.21 -28.19
C LEU A 158 -12.82 -3.63 -28.12
N LEU A 159 -14.03 -3.81 -27.57
CA LEU A 159 -14.71 -5.12 -27.49
C LEU A 159 -15.07 -5.65 -28.90
N LEU A 160 -15.54 -4.77 -29.79
CA LEU A 160 -15.82 -5.13 -31.18
C LEU A 160 -14.53 -5.51 -31.91
N ALA A 161 -13.46 -4.73 -31.72
CA ALA A 161 -12.15 -5.02 -32.31
C ALA A 161 -11.53 -6.32 -31.78
N SER A 162 -11.84 -6.74 -30.54
CA SER A 162 -11.43 -8.03 -29.98
C SER A 162 -12.28 -9.22 -30.46
N GLY A 163 -13.26 -8.99 -31.34
CA GLY A 163 -14.12 -10.03 -31.92
C GLY A 163 -15.39 -10.33 -31.10
N SER A 164 -15.71 -9.50 -30.10
CA SER A 164 -16.98 -9.63 -29.37
C SER A 164 -18.16 -9.23 -30.26
N SER A 165 -19.29 -9.93 -30.11
CA SER A 165 -20.50 -9.53 -30.84
C SER A 165 -21.02 -8.17 -30.32
N PRO A 166 -21.67 -7.34 -31.16
CA PRO A 166 -22.19 -6.05 -30.75
C PRO A 166 -23.14 -6.12 -29.54
N GLN A 167 -24.00 -7.15 -29.50
CA GLN A 167 -24.92 -7.37 -28.38
C GLN A 167 -24.19 -7.74 -27.10
N HIS A 168 -23.14 -8.57 -27.18
CA HIS A 168 -22.33 -8.92 -26.02
C HIS A 168 -21.53 -7.72 -25.52
N ALA A 169 -20.92 -6.96 -26.43
CA ALA A 169 -20.15 -5.75 -26.09
C ALA A 169 -21.04 -4.70 -25.39
N LEU A 170 -22.20 -4.38 -25.99
CA LEU A 170 -23.17 -3.47 -25.37
C LEU A 170 -23.72 -4.01 -24.05
N GLY A 171 -23.93 -5.33 -23.94
CA GLY A 171 -24.39 -5.98 -22.72
C GLY A 171 -23.36 -5.92 -21.59
N LEU A 172 -22.08 -6.13 -21.87
CA LEU A 172 -21.00 -5.98 -20.89
C LEU A 172 -20.87 -4.53 -20.43
N VAL A 173 -20.94 -3.59 -21.37
CA VAL A 173 -20.87 -2.16 -21.10
C VAL A 173 -22.10 -1.67 -20.31
N ALA A 174 -23.29 -2.17 -20.61
CA ALA A 174 -24.50 -1.92 -19.82
C ALA A 174 -24.43 -2.58 -18.44
N GLY A 175 -23.87 -3.78 -18.34
CA GLY A 175 -23.62 -4.49 -17.08
C GLY A 175 -22.69 -3.70 -16.18
N LEU A 176 -21.58 -3.17 -16.73
CA LEU A 176 -20.65 -2.30 -16.01
C LEU A 176 -21.31 -1.05 -15.43
N ARG A 177 -22.34 -0.51 -16.09
CA ARG A 177 -23.11 0.65 -15.60
C ARG A 177 -24.06 0.32 -14.45
N THR A 178 -24.45 -0.94 -14.33
CA THR A 178 -25.51 -1.38 -13.41
C THR A 178 -24.94 -2.03 -12.16
N ASP A 179 -24.05 -2.99 -12.35
CA ASP A 179 -23.37 -3.73 -11.29
C ASP A 179 -21.94 -4.08 -11.77
N PRO A 180 -20.96 -3.22 -11.47
CA PRO A 180 -19.59 -3.38 -11.96
C PRO A 180 -18.92 -4.62 -11.38
N ASP A 181 -19.19 -4.97 -10.11
CA ASP A 181 -18.62 -6.14 -9.46
C ASP A 181 -18.98 -7.44 -10.20
N LEU A 182 -20.19 -7.50 -10.77
CA LEU A 182 -20.65 -8.64 -11.56
C LEU A 182 -20.17 -8.62 -13.02
N ALA A 183 -20.09 -7.44 -13.65
CA ALA A 183 -19.71 -7.32 -15.05
C ALA A 183 -18.19 -7.38 -15.28
N TRP A 184 -17.41 -7.05 -14.26
CA TRP A 184 -15.96 -6.92 -14.35
C TRP A 184 -15.22 -8.20 -14.74
N PRO A 185 -15.49 -9.38 -14.13
CA PRO A 185 -14.83 -10.62 -14.52
C PRO A 185 -15.07 -10.95 -16.00
N ALA A 186 -16.27 -10.69 -16.50
CA ALA A 186 -16.64 -10.94 -17.89
C ALA A 186 -15.95 -9.93 -18.85
N LEU A 187 -15.78 -8.67 -18.43
CA LEU A 187 -15.01 -7.69 -19.20
C LEU A 187 -13.52 -8.07 -19.31
N LEU A 188 -12.88 -8.46 -18.20
CA LEU A 188 -11.49 -8.89 -18.23
C LEU A 188 -11.27 -10.17 -19.04
N GLN A 189 -12.27 -11.05 -19.11
CA GLN A 189 -12.22 -12.21 -19.99
C GLN A 189 -12.26 -11.80 -21.46
N ALA A 190 -13.09 -10.81 -21.83
CA ALA A 190 -13.21 -10.32 -23.20
C ALA A 190 -12.04 -9.39 -23.62
N LEU A 191 -11.45 -8.67 -22.68
CA LEU A 191 -10.35 -7.72 -22.88
C LEU A 191 -9.29 -7.86 -21.76
N PRO A 192 -8.48 -8.93 -21.79
CA PRO A 192 -7.46 -9.15 -20.76
C PRO A 192 -6.39 -8.05 -20.72
N ALA A 193 -6.19 -7.33 -21.83
CA ALA A 193 -5.27 -6.21 -21.93
C ALA A 193 -5.67 -4.99 -21.08
N LEU A 194 -6.92 -4.94 -20.56
CA LEU A 194 -7.35 -3.92 -19.60
C LEU A 194 -6.72 -4.13 -18.21
N ALA A 195 -6.33 -5.34 -17.84
CA ALA A 195 -5.68 -5.58 -16.55
C ALA A 195 -4.28 -4.92 -16.52
N PRO A 196 -3.97 -4.08 -15.52
CA PRO A 196 -2.64 -3.51 -15.39
C PRO A 196 -1.61 -4.62 -15.17
N PRO A 197 -0.38 -4.49 -15.70
CA PRO A 197 0.66 -5.47 -15.46
C PRO A 197 0.99 -5.55 -13.97
N PRO A 198 1.31 -6.74 -13.44
CA PRO A 198 1.74 -6.85 -12.06
C PRO A 198 3.03 -6.04 -11.84
N PRO A 199 3.22 -5.43 -10.66
CA PRO A 199 4.46 -4.73 -10.35
C PRO A 199 5.66 -5.66 -10.50
N SER A 200 6.75 -5.15 -11.06
CA SER A 200 7.95 -5.96 -11.27
C SER A 200 8.54 -6.41 -9.93
N ARG A 201 9.27 -7.53 -9.91
CA ARG A 201 9.96 -8.01 -8.69
C ARG A 201 10.84 -6.93 -8.06
N TRP A 202 11.50 -6.12 -8.88
CA TRP A 202 12.32 -5.02 -8.39
C TRP A 202 11.49 -3.90 -7.73
N GLN A 203 10.35 -3.53 -8.34
CA GLN A 203 9.42 -2.55 -7.73
C GLN A 203 8.87 -3.07 -6.40
N LEU A 204 8.43 -4.33 -6.35
CA LEU A 204 7.97 -4.98 -5.12
C LEU A 204 9.05 -5.04 -4.06
N GLY A 205 10.28 -5.37 -4.43
CA GLY A 205 11.41 -5.41 -3.51
C GLY A 205 11.68 -4.04 -2.88
N ARG A 206 11.66 -2.96 -3.68
CA ARG A 206 11.81 -1.60 -3.18
C ARG A 206 10.64 -1.16 -2.30
N LEU A 207 9.41 -1.51 -2.65
CA LEU A 207 8.24 -1.23 -1.83
C LEU A 207 8.32 -1.96 -0.48
N CYS A 208 8.72 -3.23 -0.47
CA CYS A 208 8.92 -4.01 0.76
C CYS A 208 10.04 -3.41 1.63
N ALA A 209 11.15 -2.98 1.02
CA ALA A 209 12.22 -2.29 1.72
C ALA A 209 11.76 -0.96 2.34
N ALA A 210 10.94 -0.19 1.61
CA ALA A 210 10.35 1.04 2.14
C ALA A 210 9.38 0.76 3.30
N GLY A 211 8.57 -0.31 3.22
CA GLY A 211 7.74 -0.77 4.33
C GLY A 211 8.57 -1.11 5.56
N TRP A 212 9.65 -1.89 5.39
CA TRP A 212 10.57 -2.23 6.47
C TRP A 212 11.21 -1.00 7.12
N LEU A 213 11.71 -0.06 6.30
CA LEU A 213 12.26 1.20 6.77
C LEU A 213 11.23 2.00 7.57
N ALA A 214 10.01 2.14 7.05
CA ALA A 214 8.94 2.84 7.74
C ALA A 214 8.59 2.20 9.09
N GLY A 215 8.68 0.87 9.17
CA GLY A 215 8.47 0.11 10.41
C GLY A 215 9.56 0.26 11.46
N THR A 216 10.83 0.33 11.04
CA THR A 216 11.98 0.23 11.94
C THR A 216 12.65 1.57 12.27
N LEU A 217 12.74 2.47 11.29
CA LEU A 217 13.52 3.70 11.41
C LEU A 217 13.06 4.63 12.54
N PRO A 218 11.75 4.91 12.73
CA PRO A 218 11.31 5.83 13.78
C PRO A 218 11.72 5.34 15.18
N ALA A 219 11.55 4.05 15.46
CA ALA A 219 11.88 3.48 16.75
C ALA A 219 13.40 3.33 16.95
N ALA A 220 14.17 3.00 15.91
CA ALA A 220 15.64 3.02 15.98
C ALA A 220 16.17 4.43 16.31
N LEU A 221 15.62 5.47 15.69
CA LEU A 221 15.96 6.86 16.00
C LEU A 221 15.60 7.24 17.44
N LEU A 222 14.40 6.88 17.91
CA LEU A 222 13.97 7.18 19.29
C LEU A 222 14.88 6.52 20.34
N ILE A 223 15.29 5.27 20.11
CA ILE A 223 16.23 4.57 21.00
C ILE A 223 17.61 5.26 21.00
N SER A 224 18.07 5.76 19.86
CA SER A 224 19.36 6.43 19.75
C SER A 224 19.40 7.86 20.28
N LEU A 225 18.29 8.61 20.14
CA LEU A 225 18.27 10.05 20.42
C LEU A 225 17.79 10.39 21.83
N LEU A 226 17.00 9.53 22.47
CA LEU A 226 16.47 9.78 23.81
C LEU A 226 17.28 9.04 24.88
N PRO A 227 17.45 9.63 26.07
CA PRO A 227 18.16 8.97 27.17
C PRO A 227 17.38 7.74 27.65
N ALA A 228 18.10 6.74 28.14
CA ALA A 228 17.49 5.59 28.79
C ALA A 228 16.80 6.01 30.11
N PRO A 229 15.64 5.44 30.46
CA PRO A 229 14.88 4.41 29.73
C PRO A 229 13.88 4.96 28.69
N TRP A 230 13.78 6.28 28.55
CA TRP A 230 12.74 6.95 27.76
C TRP A 230 12.78 6.60 26.27
N GLY A 231 13.96 6.41 25.68
CA GLY A 231 14.08 6.00 24.29
C GLY A 231 13.42 4.65 23.99
N LEU A 232 13.54 3.69 24.90
CA LEU A 232 12.93 2.37 24.76
C LEU A 232 11.41 2.43 24.89
N LEU A 233 10.91 3.18 25.87
CA LEU A 233 9.48 3.39 26.05
C LEU A 233 8.86 4.11 24.85
N ALA A 234 9.48 5.19 24.37
CA ALA A 234 9.02 5.95 23.22
C ALA A 234 9.01 5.09 21.95
N ALA A 235 10.06 4.30 21.73
CA ALA A 235 10.14 3.38 20.60
C ALA A 235 9.07 2.29 20.66
N ALA A 236 8.83 1.67 21.82
CA ALA A 236 7.78 0.68 21.99
C ALA A 236 6.39 1.27 21.71
N LEU A 237 6.11 2.47 22.22
CA LEU A 237 4.85 3.18 21.97
C LEU A 237 4.69 3.57 20.49
N ALA A 238 5.74 4.06 19.85
CA ALA A 238 5.73 4.40 18.43
C ALA A 238 5.47 3.16 17.55
N SER A 239 6.15 2.05 17.83
CA SER A 239 5.93 0.77 17.15
C SER A 239 4.51 0.25 17.35
N CYS A 240 3.99 0.26 18.59
CA CYS A 240 2.62 -0.16 18.87
C CYS A 240 1.59 0.76 18.18
N GLY A 241 1.82 2.07 18.17
CA GLY A 241 0.97 3.04 17.47
C GLY A 241 0.96 2.81 15.96
N LEU A 242 2.12 2.49 15.37
CA LEU A 242 2.21 2.13 13.96
C LEU A 242 1.45 0.82 13.67
N ILE A 243 1.67 -0.24 14.45
CA ILE A 243 0.95 -1.51 14.31
C ILE A 243 -0.56 -1.30 14.49
N ALA A 244 -0.99 -0.47 15.44
CA ALA A 244 -2.40 -0.14 15.65
C ALA A 244 -3.02 0.52 14.41
N ARG A 245 -2.25 1.33 13.70
CA ARG A 245 -2.67 2.02 12.47
C ARG A 245 -2.71 1.07 11.27
N LEU A 246 -1.81 0.09 11.21
CA LEU A 246 -1.69 -0.84 10.09
C LEU A 246 -2.67 -2.01 10.21
N ASP A 247 -2.67 -2.69 11.36
CA ASP A 247 -3.36 -3.98 11.57
C ASP A 247 -4.44 -3.91 12.67
N GLY A 248 -4.60 -2.74 13.31
CA GLY A 248 -5.64 -2.48 14.29
C GLY A 248 -5.19 -2.67 15.75
N ARG A 249 -6.07 -2.24 16.67
CA ARG A 249 -5.77 -2.15 18.11
C ARG A 249 -5.39 -3.49 18.75
N ARG A 250 -6.00 -4.61 18.32
CA ARG A 250 -5.70 -5.93 18.86
C ARG A 250 -4.26 -6.36 18.57
N ALA A 251 -3.79 -6.15 17.34
CA ALA A 251 -2.40 -6.45 16.97
C ALA A 251 -1.41 -5.62 17.77
N ALA A 252 -1.71 -4.33 18.02
CA ALA A 252 -0.89 -3.47 18.85
C ALA A 252 -0.83 -3.92 20.32
N LEU A 253 -1.94 -4.38 20.88
CA LEU A 253 -1.96 -4.95 22.24
C LEU A 253 -1.12 -6.23 22.34
N VAL A 254 -1.19 -7.10 21.33
CA VAL A 254 -0.33 -8.28 21.24
C VAL A 254 1.14 -7.86 21.16
N ALA A 255 1.49 -6.88 20.32
CA ALA A 255 2.85 -6.36 20.23
C ALA A 255 3.35 -5.81 21.57
N ALA A 256 2.55 -4.98 22.25
CA ALA A 256 2.86 -4.46 23.57
C ALA A 256 3.06 -5.58 24.60
N GLY A 257 2.16 -6.57 24.60
CA GLY A 257 2.27 -7.76 25.45
C GLY A 257 3.55 -8.56 25.20
N CYS A 258 3.91 -8.80 23.94
CA CYS A 258 5.16 -9.47 23.57
C CYS A 258 6.39 -8.67 24.01
N THR A 259 6.39 -7.35 23.82
CA THR A 259 7.48 -6.47 24.27
C THR A 259 7.68 -6.53 25.78
N LEU A 260 6.59 -6.42 26.56
CA LEU A 260 6.64 -6.52 28.02
C LEU A 260 7.07 -7.90 28.49
N LEU A 261 6.54 -8.96 27.87
CA LEU A 261 6.89 -10.33 28.21
C LEU A 261 8.38 -10.60 27.98
N LEU A 262 8.93 -10.15 26.85
CA LEU A 262 10.35 -10.38 26.55
C LEU A 262 11.29 -9.52 27.39
N TYR A 263 10.88 -8.30 27.76
CA TYR A 263 11.58 -7.55 28.80
C TYR A 263 11.60 -8.32 30.14
N ALA A 264 10.44 -8.81 30.59
CA ALA A 264 10.32 -9.55 31.84
C ALA A 264 11.13 -10.85 31.84
N LEU A 265 11.11 -11.61 30.73
CA LEU A 265 11.91 -12.82 30.56
C LEU A 265 13.42 -12.51 30.61
N GLY A 266 13.86 -11.44 29.94
CA GLY A 266 15.25 -10.99 30.04
C GLY A 266 15.64 -10.61 31.48
N ALA A 267 14.76 -9.89 32.18
CA ALA A 267 14.98 -9.47 33.56
C ALA A 267 15.00 -10.64 34.54
N LEU A 268 14.20 -11.68 34.31
CA LEU A 268 14.25 -12.93 35.06
C LEU A 268 15.56 -13.66 34.78
N ALA A 269 15.95 -13.81 33.52
CA ALA A 269 17.19 -14.48 33.13
C ALA A 269 18.45 -13.79 33.68
N HIS A 270 18.46 -12.46 33.78
CA HIS A 270 19.59 -11.72 34.35
C HIS A 270 19.79 -11.96 35.86
N ARG A 271 18.75 -12.41 36.58
CA ARG A 271 18.80 -12.66 38.02
C ARG A 271 19.29 -14.06 38.39
N PHE A 272 19.36 -14.98 37.43
CA PHE A 272 19.85 -16.35 37.60
C PHE A 272 21.25 -16.48 37.02
#